data_AF-A0A7W5XEE1-F1
#
_entry.id   AF-A0A7W5XEE1-F1
#
_cell.length_a   1.000
_cell.length_b   1.000
_cell.length_c   1.000
_cell.angle_alpha   90.00
_cell.angle_beta   90.00
_cell.angle_gamma   90.00
#
_symmetry.space_group_name_H-M   'P 1'
#
loop_
_entity.id
_entity.type
_entity.pdbx_description
1 polymer ?
#
loop_
_entity_poly.entity_id
_entity_poly.type
_entity_poly.pdbx_seq_one_letter_code
_entity_poly.pdbx_strand_id
1 'polypeptide(L)' 'MSEWVPTAAIVALGVTQNIGYGALYYSFSIVAPDMAAQFAWSTEWIFGALSIALLIGGLTAP' A
#
# COMPACT_ATOMS: atom_id res chain seq x y z
N MET A 1 32.55 -20.01 1.69
CA MET A 1 32.16 -18.66 2.14
C MET A 1 30.83 -18.82 2.86
N SER A 2 30.82 -18.84 4.20
CA SER A 2 29.57 -18.96 4.96
C SER A 2 28.93 -17.57 4.97
N GLU A 3 27.85 -17.43 4.22
CA GLU A 3 27.08 -16.19 4.14
C GLU A 3 26.32 -16.05 5.46
N TRP A 4 26.77 -15.16 6.32
CA TRP A 4 26.03 -14.81 7.53
C TRP A 4 24.70 -14.22 7.10
N VAL A 5 23.62 -14.96 7.30
CA VAL A 5 22.27 -14.51 6.97
C VAL A 5 21.97 -13.29 7.85
N PRO A 6 21.69 -12.10 7.27
CA PRO A 6 21.43 -10.90 8.03
C PRO A 6 19.98 -10.93 8.57
N THR A 7 19.72 -11.80 9.55
CA THR A 7 18.37 -12.08 10.08
C THR A 7 17.64 -10.80 10.50
N ALA A 8 18.35 -9.84 11.11
CA ALA A 8 17.79 -8.55 11.50
C ALA A 8 17.30 -7.73 10.29
N ALA A 9 18.05 -7.71 9.18
CA ALA A 9 17.63 -7.03 7.96
C ALA A 9 16.43 -7.72 7.31
N ILE A 10 16.40 -9.06 7.30
CA ILE A 10 15.26 -9.82 6.76
C ILE A 10 13.99 -9.54 7.57
N VAL A 11 14.07 -9.54 8.90
CA VAL A 11 12.94 -9.22 9.76
C VAL A 11 12.49 -7.77 9.55
N ALA A 12 13.42 -6.82 9.51
CA ALA A 12 13.10 -5.41 9.26
C ALA A 12 12.40 -5.22 7.91
N LEU A 13 12.94 -5.82 6.83
CA LEU A 13 12.33 -5.79 5.50
C LEU A 13 10.95 -6.47 5.48
N GLY A 14 10.81 -7.62 6.15
CA GLY A 14 9.54 -8.32 6.27
C GLY A 14 8.48 -7.48 6.97
N VAL A 15 8.84 -6.81 8.07
CA VAL A 15 7.92 -5.92 8.81
C VAL A 15 7.53 -4.72 7.96
N THR A 16 8.49 -4.05 7.31
CA THR A 16 8.18 -2.88 6.48
C THR A 16 7.34 -3.25 5.27
N GLN A 17 7.59 -4.40 4.64
CA GLN A 17 6.75 -4.90 3.55
C GLN A 17 5.33 -5.23 4.02
N ASN A 18 5.17 -5.93 5.14
CA ASN A 18 3.83 -6.25 5.67
C ASN A 18 3.04 -4.98 6.02
N ILE A 19 3.68 -4.00 6.67
CA ILE A 19 3.03 -2.72 6.99
C ILE A 19 2.69 -1.97 5.71
N GLY A 20 3.62 -1.88 4.75
CA GLY A 20 3.41 -1.19 3.48
C GLY A 20 2.25 -1.80 2.69
N TYR A 21 2.33 -3.10 2.38
CA TYR A 21 1.27 -3.78 1.63
C TYR A 21 -0.05 -3.87 2.39
N GLY A 22 0.02 -4.12 3.70
CA GLY A 22 -1.14 -4.21 4.58
C GLY A 22 -1.92 -2.91 4.69
N ALA A 23 -1.24 -1.79 4.87
CA ALA A 23 -1.87 -0.49 4.96
C ALA A 23 -2.39 -0.01 3.59
N LEU A 24 -1.60 -0.18 2.53
CA LEU A 24 -1.91 0.43 1.23
C LEU A 24 -2.92 -0.37 0.40
N TYR A 25 -2.85 -1.71 0.42
CA TYR A 25 -3.67 -2.54 -0.48
C TYR A 25 -4.79 -3.27 0.26
N TYR A 26 -4.51 -3.83 1.44
CA TYR A 26 -5.51 -4.61 2.17
C TYR A 26 -6.44 -3.76 3.04
N SER A 27 -5.91 -2.74 3.73
CA SER A 27 -6.74 -1.87 4.57
C SER A 27 -7.60 -0.90 3.74
N PHE A 28 -7.07 -0.46 2.60
CA PHE A 28 -7.77 0.50 1.75
C PHE A 28 -9.09 -0.06 1.20
N SER A 29 -9.15 -1.35 0.81
CA SER A 29 -10.37 -1.96 0.30
C SER A 29 -11.47 -2.09 1.36
N ILE A 30 -11.09 -2.15 2.64
CA ILE A 30 -12.03 -2.15 3.78
C ILE A 30 -12.62 -0.76 4.01
N VAL A 31 -11.81 0.29 3.89
CA VAL A 31 -12.21 1.68 4.19
C VAL A 31 -12.83 2.39 2.97
N ALA A 32 -12.58 1.90 1.75
CA ALA A 32 -13.08 2.50 0.51
C ALA A 32 -14.62 2.68 0.45
N PRO A 33 -15.47 1.75 0.93
CA PRO A 33 -16.92 1.96 0.97
C PRO A 33 -17.34 3.11 1.89
N ASP A 34 -16.70 3.24 3.05
CA ASP A 34 -16.99 4.33 4.00
C ASP A 34 -16.55 5.68 3.43
N MET A 35 -15.39 5.73 2.75
CA MET A 35 -14.94 6.92 2.02
C MET A 35 -15.91 7.29 0.91
N ALA A 36 -16.34 6.31 0.10
CA ALA A 36 -17.31 6.52 -0.97
C ALA A 36 -18.61 7.12 -0.42
N ALA A 37 -19.12 6.59 0.70
CA ALA A 37 -20.31 7.12 1.37
C ALA A 37 -20.08 8.56 1.89
N GLN A 38 -18.95 8.84 2.52
CA GLN A 38 -18.62 10.17 3.04
C GLN A 38 -18.53 11.23 1.93
N PHE A 39 -17.96 10.90 0.78
CA PHE A 39 -17.79 11.83 -0.34
C PHE A 39 -18.96 11.80 -1.35
N ALA A 40 -19.97 10.96 -1.12
CA ALA A 40 -21.05 10.67 -2.07
C ALA A 40 -20.52 10.26 -3.46
N TRP A 41 -19.40 9.53 -3.49
CA TRP A 41 -18.77 9.01 -4.70
C TRP A 41 -19.08 7.53 -4.87
N SER A 42 -18.92 7.00 -6.08
CA SER A 42 -18.96 5.56 -6.30
C SER A 42 -17.64 4.93 -5.85
N THR A 43 -17.68 3.68 -5.41
CA THR A 43 -16.49 2.94 -4.97
C THR A 43 -15.45 2.83 -6.09
N GLU A 44 -15.89 2.72 -7.35
CA GLU A 44 -15.01 2.70 -8.52
C GLU A 44 -14.18 3.98 -8.64
N TRP A 45 -14.76 5.14 -8.34
CA TRP A 45 -14.02 6.41 -8.36
C TRP A 45 -12.97 6.49 -7.24
N ILE A 46 -13.24 5.91 -6.07
CA ILE A 46 -12.27 5.84 -4.97
C ILE A 46 -11.05 4.98 -5.38
N PHE A 47 -11.28 3.81 -5.98
CA PHE A 47 -10.19 2.98 -6.51
C PHE A 47 -9.49 3.61 -7.73
N GLY A 48 -10.22 4.37 -8.55
CA GLY A 48 -9.65 5.16 -9.64
C GLY A 48 -8.67 6.21 -9.14
N ALA A 49 -9.06 6.97 -8.10
CA ALA A 49 -8.20 7.95 -7.46
C ALA A 49 -6.95 7.30 -6.83
N LEU A 50 -7.11 6.16 -6.14
CA LEU A 50 -5.97 5.38 -5.63
C LEU A 50 -5.02 4.98 -6.76
N SER A 51 -5.54 4.50 -7.88
CA SER A 51 -4.74 4.06 -9.02
C SER A 51 -3.94 5.21 -9.64
N ILE A 52 -4.55 6.39 -9.78
CA ILE A 52 -3.86 7.61 -10.24
C ILE A 52 -2.75 8.00 -9.25
N ALA A 53 -3.02 7.96 -7.94
CA ALA A 53 -2.03 8.25 -6.92
C ALA A 53 -0.84 7.29 -6.97
N LEU A 54 -1.09 5.98 -7.16
CA LEU A 54 -0.05 4.97 -7.34
C LEU A 54 0.77 5.20 -8.61
N LEU A 55 0.13 5.56 -9.73
CA LEU A 55 0.81 5.86 -10.98
C LEU A 55 1.75 7.06 -10.81
N ILE A 56 1.25 8.16 -10.23
CA ILE A 56 2.06 9.36 -9.96
C ILE A 56 3.19 9.00 -9.00
N GLY A 57 2.90 8.30 -7.91
CA GLY A 57 3.89 7.85 -6.93
C GLY A 57 5.03 7.06 -7.59
N GLY A 58 4.69 6.12 -8.49
CA GLY A 58 5.67 5.35 -9.27
C GLY A 58 6.48 6.19 -10.25
N LEU A 59 5.85 7.16 -10.92
CA LEU A 59 6.55 8.08 -11.84
C LEU A 59 7.47 9.07 -11.10
N THR A 60 7.16 9.40 -9.85
CA THR A 60 7.96 10.30 -9.00
C THR A 60 8.96 9.56 -8.10
N ALA A 61 8.98 8.23 -8.13
CA ALA A 61 9.89 7.44 -7.32
C ALA A 61 11.35 7.67 -7.79
N PRO A 62 12.30 7.83 -6.85
CA PRO A 62 13.72 8.07 -7.16
C PRO A 62 14.43 6.85 -7.77
#